data_AF-A0A0E3R5L5-F1
#
_entry.id   AF-A0A0E3R5L5-F1
#
_cell.length_a   1.000
_cell.length_b   1.000
_cell.length_c   1.000
_cell.angle_alpha   90.00
_cell.angle_beta   90.00
_cell.angle_gamma   90.00
#
_symmetry.space_group_name_H-M   'P 1'
#
loop_
_entity.id
_entity.type
_entity.pdbx_description
1 polymer ?
#
loop_
_entity_poly.entity_id
_entity_poly.type
_entity_poly.pdbx_seq_one_letter_code
_entity_poly.pdbx_strand_id
1 'polypeptide(L)' 'MKRYFERHGVTHEFDDYKALSISPVHIHRSKADHKRAIFILGGELATLMSRDDPIFEEASAHMRDSMNSVIKLIGNN' A
#
# COMPACT_ATOMS: atom_id res chain seq x y z
N MET A 1 0.07 -4.08 0.49
CA MET A 1 0.60 -2.93 1.26
C MET A 1 -0.33 -2.48 2.36
N LYS A 2 -1.50 -1.88 2.11
CA LYS A 2 -2.44 -1.45 3.18
C LYS A 2 -2.64 -2.48 4.31
N ARG A 3 -3.03 -3.71 3.96
CA ARG A 3 -3.22 -4.81 4.93
C ARG A 3 -1.96 -5.19 5.71
N TYR A 4 -0.78 -4.97 5.16
CA TYR A 4 0.46 -5.23 5.88
C TYR A 4 0.59 -4.23 7.03
N PHE A 5 0.46 -2.94 6.75
CA PHE A 5 0.51 -1.86 7.74
C PHE A 5 -0.59 -1.99 8.80
N GLU A 6 -1.82 -2.30 8.39
CA GLU A 6 -2.94 -2.51 9.34
C GLU A 6 -2.67 -3.67 10.31
N ARG A 7 -1.99 -4.74 9.87
CA ARG A 7 -1.59 -5.85 10.76
C ARG A 7 -0.48 -5.48 11.72
N HIS A 8 0.26 -4.41 11.46
CA HIS A 8 1.36 -3.92 12.31
C HIS A 8 0.95 -2.65 13.10
N GLY A 9 -0.37 -2.40 13.26
CA GLY A 9 -0.88 -1.34 14.14
C GLY A 9 -1.12 0.02 13.47
N VAL A 10 -0.85 0.16 12.18
CA VAL A 10 -1.10 1.39 11.41
C VAL A 10 -2.52 1.37 10.87
N THR A 11 -3.47 1.92 11.64
CA THR A 11 -4.91 1.83 11.34
C THR A 11 -5.55 3.11 10.85
N HIS A 12 -4.99 4.28 11.10
CA HIS A 12 -5.65 5.58 10.83
C HIS A 12 -5.16 6.29 9.56
N GLU A 13 -4.04 5.84 9.03
CA GLU A 13 -3.32 6.47 7.92
C GLU A 13 -3.96 6.19 6.57
N PHE A 14 -5.01 5.37 6.54
CA PHE A 14 -5.76 5.01 5.34
C PHE A 14 -7.25 5.40 5.43
N ASP A 15 -7.58 6.36 6.29
CA ASP A 15 -8.97 6.73 6.56
C ASP A 15 -9.62 7.44 5.36
N ASP A 16 -8.87 8.21 4.55
CA ASP A 16 -9.40 8.80 3.32
C ASP A 16 -9.70 7.72 2.28
N TYR A 17 -8.81 6.73 2.14
CA TYR A 17 -9.09 5.57 1.30
C TYR A 17 -10.32 4.79 1.78
N LYS A 18 -10.46 4.54 3.09
CA LYS A 18 -11.63 3.84 3.66
C LYS A 18 -12.92 4.61 3.41
N ALA A 19 -12.89 5.94 3.51
CA ALA A 19 -14.06 6.79 3.28
C ALA A 19 -14.64 6.64 1.86
N LEU A 20 -13.82 6.25 0.88
CA LEU A 20 -14.29 5.97 -0.48
C LEU A 20 -15.19 4.73 -0.56
N SER A 21 -15.09 3.79 0.40
CA SER A 21 -15.79 2.50 0.38
C SER A 21 -15.56 1.72 -0.93
N ILE A 22 -14.36 1.83 -1.50
CA ILE A 22 -13.95 1.15 -2.73
C ILE A 22 -12.83 0.15 -2.42
N SER A 23 -12.96 -1.05 -2.98
CA SER A 23 -11.98 -2.13 -2.84
C SER A 23 -11.75 -2.80 -4.20
N PRO A 24 -10.62 -3.53 -4.36
CA PRO A 24 -10.33 -4.24 -5.61
C PRO A 24 -11.41 -5.24 -6.05
N VAL A 25 -12.23 -5.76 -5.12
CA VAL A 25 -13.30 -6.71 -5.44
C VAL A 25 -14.54 -6.03 -6.02
N HIS A 26 -14.64 -4.70 -5.93
CA HIS A 26 -15.76 -3.94 -6.47
C HIS A 26 -15.65 -3.74 -7.99
N ILE A 27 -15.63 -4.85 -8.75
CA ILE A 27 -15.44 -4.87 -10.21
C ILE A 27 -16.52 -4.11 -10.99
N HIS A 28 -17.69 -3.88 -10.38
CA HIS A 28 -18.80 -3.13 -10.98
C HIS A 28 -18.72 -1.61 -10.77
N ARG A 29 -17.74 -1.11 -9.99
CA ARG A 29 -17.53 0.33 -9.81
C ARG A 29 -16.80 0.94 -11.00
N SER A 30 -16.94 2.25 -11.18
CA SER A 30 -16.40 2.93 -12.35
C SER A 30 -14.87 2.89 -12.41
N LYS A 31 -14.28 3.01 -13.60
CA LYS A 31 -12.82 3.17 -13.73
C LYS A 31 -12.31 4.43 -13.02
N ALA A 32 -13.11 5.50 -12.99
CA ALA A 32 -12.77 6.75 -12.32
C ALA A 32 -12.69 6.56 -10.79
N ASP A 33 -13.64 5.81 -10.24
CA ASP A 33 -13.71 5.39 -8.84
C ASP A 33 -12.46 4.62 -8.41
N HIS A 34 -12.08 3.60 -9.18
CA HIS A 34 -10.87 2.81 -8.91
C HIS A 34 -9.59 3.65 -9.03
N LYS A 35 -9.50 4.53 -10.05
CA LYS A 35 -8.36 5.45 -10.18
C LYS A 35 -8.24 6.40 -8.99
N ARG A 36 -9.35 6.97 -8.53
CA ARG A 36 -9.38 7.83 -7.34
C ARG A 36 -8.92 7.07 -6.10
N ALA A 37 -9.39 5.82 -5.93
CA ALA A 37 -8.99 4.98 -4.81
C ALA A 37 -7.49 4.64 -4.83
N ILE A 38 -6.92 4.33 -5.99
CA ILE A 38 -5.48 4.07 -6.14
C ILE A 38 -4.67 5.34 -5.83
N PHE A 39 -5.11 6.50 -6.33
CA PHE A 39 -4.40 7.76 -6.12
C PHE A 39 -4.36 8.16 -4.64
N ILE A 40 -5.50 8.10 -3.95
CA ILE A 40 -5.58 8.41 -2.52
C ILE A 40 -4.73 7.43 -1.70
N LEU A 41 -4.87 6.13 -1.95
CA LEU A 41 -4.09 5.11 -1.25
C LEU A 41 -2.57 5.28 -1.47
N GLY A 42 -2.16 5.65 -2.69
CA GLY A 42 -0.76 5.93 -3.01
C GLY A 42 -0.22 7.17 -2.28
N GLY A 43 -1.02 8.23 -2.17
CA GLY A 43 -0.67 9.43 -1.42
C GLY A 43 -0.51 9.16 0.07
N GLU A 44 -1.49 8.49 0.68
CA GLU A 44 -1.43 8.05 2.07
C GLU A 44 -0.21 7.17 2.34
N LEU A 45 0.10 6.23 1.43
CA LEU A 45 1.30 5.39 1.53
C LEU A 45 2.59 6.22 1.44
N ALA A 46 2.68 7.20 0.54
CA ALA A 46 3.87 8.05 0.43
C ALA A 46 4.07 8.89 1.70
N THR A 47 3.00 9.49 2.23
CA THR A 47 3.03 10.22 3.50
C THR A 47 3.41 9.33 4.67
N LEU A 48 2.94 8.08 4.66
CA LEU A 48 3.29 7.10 5.66
C LEU A 48 4.80 6.78 5.61
N MET A 49 5.33 6.56 4.41
CA MET A 49 6.75 6.24 4.19
C MET A 49 7.71 7.41 4.45
N SER A 50 7.22 8.65 4.44
CA SER A 50 8.05 9.83 4.75
C SER A 50 8.20 10.11 6.25
N ARG A 51 7.60 9.29 7.13
CA ARG A 51 7.71 9.45 8.59
C ARG A 51 8.87 8.59 9.12
N ASP A 52 9.65 9.16 10.03
CA ASP A 52 10.71 8.43 10.77
C ASP A 52 10.09 7.59 11.90
N ASP A 53 9.40 6.51 11.54
CA ASP A 53 8.80 5.56 12.50
C ASP A 53 9.56 4.23 12.47
N PRO A 54 9.97 3.65 13.62
CA PRO A 54 10.70 2.37 13.66
C PRO A 54 9.92 1.20 13.04
N ILE A 55 8.59 1.26 13.00
CA ILE A 55 7.77 0.27 12.28
C ILE A 55 8.08 0.29 10.76
N PHE A 56 8.49 1.45 10.21
CA PHE A 56 8.88 1.56 8.80
C PHE A 56 10.25 1.00 8.50
N GLU A 57 11.20 1.00 9.43
CA GLU A 57 12.49 0.34 9.19
C GLU A 57 12.31 -1.17 8.98
N GLU A 58 11.51 -1.81 9.83
CA GLU A 58 11.18 -3.24 9.69
C GLU A 58 10.31 -3.52 8.44
N ALA A 59 9.32 -2.68 8.18
CA ALA A 59 8.48 -2.79 6.98
C ALA A 59 9.27 -2.57 5.68
N SER A 60 10.22 -1.63 5.69
CA SER A 60 11.05 -1.31 4.54
C SER A 60 12.03 -2.44 4.24
N ALA A 61 12.60 -3.08 5.26
CA ALA A 61 13.43 -4.27 5.09
C ALA A 61 12.63 -5.40 4.42
N HIS A 62 11.43 -5.70 4.93
CA HIS A 62 10.57 -6.73 4.35
C HIS A 62 10.09 -6.38 2.91
N MET A 63 9.83 -5.11 2.65
CA MET A 63 9.45 -4.62 1.32
C MET A 63 10.62 -4.70 0.32
N ARG A 64 11.84 -4.37 0.75
CA ARG A 64 13.06 -4.51 -0.04
C ARG A 64 13.32 -5.98 -0.37
N ASP A 65 13.17 -6.87 0.60
CA ASP A 65 13.32 -8.31 0.38
C ASP A 65 12.28 -8.85 -0.61
N SER A 66 11.03 -8.40 -0.48
CA SER A 66 9.97 -8.73 -1.42
C SER A 66 10.28 -8.23 -2.84
N MET A 67 10.76 -6.99 -2.98
CA MET A 67 11.18 -6.43 -4.28
C MET A 67 12.37 -7.18 -4.88
N ASN A 68 13.37 -7.52 -4.07
CA ASN A 68 14.55 -8.27 -4.51
C ASN A 68 14.17 -9.67 -5.00
N SER A 69 13.21 -10.33 -4.34
CA SER A 69 12.70 -11.62 -4.79
C SER A 69 12.00 -11.51 -6.16
N VAL A 70 11.25 -10.44 -6.40
CA VAL A 70 10.60 -10.19 -7.69
C VAL A 70 11.65 -9.91 -8.78
N ILE A 71 12.65 -9.08 -8.51
CA ILE A 71 13.74 -8.79 -9.46
C ILE A 71 14.51 -10.06 -9.80
N LYS A 72 14.80 -10.92 -8.82
CA LYS A 72 15.47 -12.19 -9.04
C LYS A 72 14.66 -13.14 -9.92
N LEU A 73 13.33 -13.16 -9.78
CA LEU A 73 12.45 -13.94 -10.65
C LEU A 73 12.43 -13.41 -12.09
N ILE A 74 12.53 -12.09 -12.27
CA ILE A 74 12.51 -11.45 -13.60
C ILE A 74 13.89 -11.55 -14.30
N GLY A 75 14.98 -11.48 -13.54
CA GLY A 75 16.35 -11.53 -14.07
C GLY A 75 16.91 -12.93 -14.34
N ASN A 76 16.15 -13.98 -14.05
CA ASN A 76 16.55 -15.39 -14.24
C ASN A 76 15.97 -16.02 -15.53
N ASN A 77 15.52 -15.20 -16.49
CA ASN A 77 14.96 -15.64 -17.78
C ASN A 77 15.78 -15.11 -18.96
#